data_AF-A0A497F6D7-F1
#
_entry.id   AF-A0A497F6D7-F1
#
_cell.length_a   1.000
_cell.length_b   1.000
_cell.length_c   1.000
_cell.angle_alpha   90.00
_cell.angle_beta   90.00
_cell.angle_gamma   90.00
#
_symmetry.space_group_name_H-M   'P 1'
#
loop_
_entity.id
_entity.type
_entity.pdbx_description
1 polymer ?
#
loop_
_entity_poly.entity_id
_entity_poly.type
_entity_poly.pdbx_seq_one_letter_code
_entity_poly.pdbx_strand_id
1 'polypeptide(L)'
;MVLNTLNAYVQLKRRLEVPEILAELGLPVQSRAIYRKLVDFMVYLNQGRFKVVELSQDHVDAFVKGKTGEYRVYINLRTGEFSCGCPHHKFRKALCKHVLLVLELYIFLTKDRSKVVEFLWKNLNYLK
;
A
#
# COMPACT_ATOMS: atom_id res chain seq x y z
N MET A 1 17.28 -28.25 -23.83
CA MET A 1 16.24 -28.76 -22.91
C MET A 1 15.80 -27.61 -22.02
N VAL A 2 14.58 -27.10 -22.21
CA VAL A 2 14.06 -25.88 -21.60
C VAL A 2 13.57 -26.21 -20.19
N LEU A 3 14.18 -25.62 -19.16
CA LEU A 3 13.79 -25.83 -17.76
C LEU A 3 12.58 -24.96 -17.39
N ASN A 4 11.41 -25.60 -17.47
CA ASN A 4 10.19 -25.44 -16.66
C ASN A 4 9.93 -24.08 -15.98
N THR A 5 9.15 -23.26 -16.67
CA THR A 5 8.50 -22.00 -16.27
C THR A 5 7.36 -22.16 -15.23
N LEU A 6 7.39 -23.19 -14.38
CA LEU A 6 6.25 -23.56 -13.52
C LEU A 6 6.33 -23.08 -12.05
N ASN A 7 7.47 -22.54 -11.59
CA ASN A 7 7.64 -22.12 -10.20
C ASN A 7 7.21 -20.68 -9.86
N ALA A 8 6.79 -19.87 -10.84
CA ALA A 8 6.45 -18.45 -10.60
C ALA A 8 4.93 -18.15 -10.51
N TYR A 9 4.05 -19.10 -10.88
CA TYR A 9 2.61 -18.83 -11.05
C TYR A 9 1.74 -19.11 -9.82
N VAL A 10 2.29 -19.67 -8.74
CA VAL A 10 1.50 -20.18 -7.60
C VAL A 10 1.17 -19.13 -6.52
N GLN A 11 1.56 -17.86 -6.66
CA GLN A 11 1.34 -16.85 -5.59
C GLN A 11 0.20 -15.84 -5.80
N LEU A 12 -0.57 -15.88 -6.89
CA LEU A 12 -1.51 -14.78 -7.23
C LEU A 12 -3.00 -15.12 -7.07
N LYS A 13 -3.39 -15.56 -5.87
CA LYS A 13 -4.77 -15.44 -5.37
C LYS A 13 -4.85 -14.82 -3.97
N ARG A 14 -3.83 -14.06 -3.54
CA ARG A 14 -3.99 -13.28 -2.31
C ARG A 14 -4.89 -12.09 -2.59
N ARG A 15 -6.03 -12.05 -1.88
CA ARG A 15 -6.95 -10.94 -1.83
C ARG A 15 -6.24 -9.75 -1.19
N LEU A 16 -6.25 -8.60 -1.85
CA LEU A 16 -5.64 -7.37 -1.33
C LEU A 16 -6.63 -6.71 -0.38
N GLU A 17 -6.15 -6.27 0.78
CA GLU A 17 -7.02 -5.79 1.86
C GLU A 17 -7.31 -4.29 1.75
N VAL A 18 -6.33 -3.47 1.39
CA VAL A 18 -6.50 -2.02 1.25
C VAL A 18 -7.58 -1.65 0.22
N PRO A 19 -7.66 -2.27 -0.98
CA PRO A 19 -8.77 -2.02 -1.88
C PRO A 19 -10.13 -2.30 -1.24
N GLU A 20 -10.25 -3.30 -0.38
CA GLU A 20 -11.54 -3.67 0.23
C GLU A 20 -11.95 -2.69 1.31
N ILE A 21 -10.99 -2.28 2.14
CA ILE A 21 -11.20 -1.22 3.12
C ILE A 21 -11.67 0.05 2.43
N LEU A 22 -11.06 0.44 1.32
CA LEU A 22 -11.48 1.64 0.57
C LEU A 22 -12.91 1.50 0.03
N ALA A 23 -13.32 0.29 -0.42
CA ALA A 23 -14.68 0.03 -0.88
C ALA A 23 -15.69 0.13 0.26
N GLU A 24 -15.36 -0.45 1.42
CA GLU A 24 -16.17 -0.37 2.66
C GLU A 24 -16.34 1.07 3.14
N LEU A 25 -15.31 1.91 2.98
CA LEU A 25 -15.37 3.34 3.30
C LEU A 25 -16.13 4.19 2.27
N GLY A 26 -16.78 3.56 1.28
CA GLY A 26 -17.60 4.24 0.28
C GLY A 26 -16.80 4.97 -0.79
N LEU A 27 -15.48 4.77 -0.87
CA LEU A 27 -14.73 5.19 -2.05
C LEU A 27 -15.03 4.20 -3.17
N PRO A 28 -15.44 4.67 -4.36
CA PRO A 28 -15.66 3.78 -5.49
C PRO A 28 -14.32 3.20 -5.95
N VAL A 29 -13.99 2.01 -5.43
CA VAL A 29 -12.85 1.18 -5.86
C VAL A 29 -13.02 0.71 -7.31
N GLN A 30 -14.24 0.86 -7.85
CA GLN A 30 -14.56 0.77 -9.27
C GLN A 30 -13.86 1.84 -10.12
N SER A 31 -13.31 2.90 -9.53
CA SER A 31 -12.33 3.72 -10.23
C SER A 31 -11.09 2.84 -10.49
N ARG A 32 -11.01 2.27 -11.70
CA ARG A 32 -9.89 1.46 -12.23
C ARG A 32 -8.52 2.00 -11.79
N ALA A 33 -8.40 3.31 -11.56
CA ALA A 33 -7.21 4.00 -11.09
C ALA A 33 -6.67 3.55 -9.72
N ILE A 34 -7.48 3.29 -8.69
CA ILE A 34 -6.98 2.88 -7.36
C ILE A 34 -6.61 1.40 -7.37
N TYR A 35 -7.50 0.56 -7.89
CA TYR A 35 -7.24 -0.88 -8.01
C TYR A 35 -5.98 -1.15 -8.84
N ARG A 36 -5.78 -0.47 -9.98
CA ARG A 36 -4.54 -0.56 -10.77
C ARG A 36 -3.27 -0.15 -10.00
N LYS A 37 -3.35 0.73 -9.00
CA LYS A 37 -2.18 1.08 -8.18
C LYS A 37 -1.76 -0.07 -7.27
N LEU A 38 -2.72 -0.87 -6.81
CA LEU A 38 -2.53 -1.91 -5.80
C LEU A 38 -2.35 -3.31 -6.40
N VAL A 39 -2.86 -3.57 -7.61
CA VAL A 39 -2.62 -4.84 -8.35
C VAL A 39 -1.12 -5.13 -8.51
N ASP A 40 -0.28 -4.10 -8.62
CA ASP A 40 1.17 -4.25 -8.71
C ASP A 40 1.82 -4.69 -7.39
N PHE A 41 1.10 -4.76 -6.27
CA PHE A 41 1.67 -5.00 -4.94
C PHE A 41 2.53 -6.28 -4.90
N MET A 42 1.99 -7.40 -5.36
CA MET A 42 2.72 -8.68 -5.39
C MET A 42 3.96 -8.61 -6.29
N VAL A 43 3.88 -7.87 -7.41
CA VAL A 43 5.04 -7.64 -8.29
C VAL A 43 6.11 -6.82 -7.56
N TYR A 44 5.71 -5.79 -6.82
CA TYR A 44 6.65 -4.96 -6.06
C TYR A 44 7.31 -5.76 -4.94
N LEU A 45 6.53 -6.58 -4.24
CA LEU A 45 7.03 -7.46 -3.19
C LEU A 45 8.04 -8.45 -3.75
N ASN A 46 7.69 -9.16 -4.83
CA ASN A 46 8.54 -10.19 -5.43
C ASN A 46 9.82 -9.63 -6.08
N GLN A 47 9.80 -8.36 -6.51
CA GLN A 47 10.96 -7.68 -7.06
C GLN A 47 11.81 -6.95 -6.01
N GLY A 48 11.51 -7.10 -4.72
CA GLY A 48 12.26 -6.43 -3.65
C GLY A 48 12.18 -4.90 -3.73
N ARG A 49 11.05 -4.34 -4.19
CA ARG A 49 10.86 -2.89 -4.33
C ARG A 49 10.46 -2.18 -3.04
N PHE A 50 10.36 -2.92 -1.95
CA PHE A 50 10.13 -2.37 -0.63
C PHE A 50 11.41 -2.52 0.20
N LYS A 51 11.82 -1.44 0.86
CA LYS A 51 12.85 -1.46 1.89
C LYS A 51 12.24 -0.90 3.16
N VAL A 52 11.88 -1.79 4.09
CA VAL A 52 11.38 -1.40 5.41
C VAL A 52 12.56 -0.87 6.23
N VAL A 53 12.43 0.36 6.72
CA VAL A 53 13.39 1.00 7.62
C VAL A 53 12.99 0.70 9.06
N GLU A 54 11.70 0.85 9.37
CA GLU A 54 11.15 0.63 10.71
C GLU A 54 9.72 0.06 10.59
N LEU A 55 9.39 -0.88 11.46
CA LEU A 55 8.05 -1.44 11.58
C LEU A 55 7.77 -1.71 13.06
N SER A 56 6.65 -1.18 13.54
CA SER A 56 6.09 -1.54 14.84
C SER A 56 4.59 -1.78 14.71
N GLN A 57 3.93 -2.00 15.85
CA GLN A 57 2.47 -2.09 15.89
C GLN A 57 1.78 -0.78 15.48
N ASP A 58 2.42 0.38 15.60
CA ASP A 58 1.75 1.68 15.37
C ASP A 58 2.38 2.51 14.26
N HIS A 59 3.47 2.04 13.67
CA HIS A 59 4.14 2.80 12.62
C HIS A 59 4.73 1.87 11.55
N VAL A 60 4.90 2.43 10.36
CA VAL A 60 5.74 1.86 9.30
C VAL A 60 6.50 2.98 8.59
N ASP A 61 7.80 2.80 8.44
CA ASP A 61 8.67 3.62 7.60
C ASP A 61 9.34 2.72 6.56
N ALA A 62 9.10 3.01 5.29
CA ALA A 62 9.62 2.20 4.20
C ALA A 62 9.92 3.05 2.97
N PHE A 63 10.92 2.63 2.20
CA PHE A 63 11.10 3.09 0.83
C PHE A 63 10.31 2.20 -0.13
N VAL A 64 9.66 2.84 -1.11
CA VAL A 64 8.99 2.18 -2.24
C VAL A 64 9.70 2.59 -3.52
N LYS A 65 10.32 1.61 -4.20
CA LYS A 65 10.99 1.80 -5.49
C LYS A 65 9.96 1.79 -6.62
N GLY A 66 9.66 2.95 -7.16
CA GLY A 66 8.81 3.14 -8.33
C GLY A 66 9.60 3.07 -9.65
N LYS A 67 8.91 3.33 -10.77
CA LYS A 67 9.57 3.42 -12.10
C LYS A 67 10.51 4.62 -12.22
N THR A 68 10.17 5.73 -11.56
CA THR A 68 10.85 7.03 -11.73
C THR A 68 11.71 7.43 -10.55
N GLY A 69 11.86 6.57 -9.54
CA GLY A 69 12.62 6.89 -8.33
C GLY A 69 12.22 6.01 -7.15
N GLU A 70 12.91 6.22 -6.04
CA GLU A 70 12.66 5.60 -4.76
C GLU A 70 12.11 6.65 -3.79
N TYR A 71 11.00 6.33 -3.12
CA TYR A 71 10.29 7.29 -2.29
C TYR A 71 10.12 6.74 -0.88
N ARG A 72 10.60 7.49 0.12
CA ARG A 72 10.31 7.20 1.53
C ARG A 72 8.85 7.49 1.84
N VAL A 73 8.23 6.60 2.58
CA VAL A 73 6.87 6.68 3.06
C VAL A 73 6.89 6.39 4.55
N TYR A 74 6.38 7.34 5.32
CA TYR A 74 6.21 7.21 6.75
C TYR A 74 4.72 7.25 7.07
N ILE A 75 4.25 6.32 7.90
CA ILE A 75 2.86 6.25 8.37
C ILE A 75 2.87 5.95 9.86
N ASN A 76 2.27 6.84 10.64
CA ASN A 76 1.90 6.60 12.03
C ASN A 76 0.40 6.27 12.08
N LEU A 77 0.09 5.00 12.35
CA LEU A 77 -1.27 4.48 12.37
C LEU A 77 -2.04 4.95 13.63
N ARG A 78 -1.32 5.25 14.72
CA ARG A 78 -1.94 5.75 15.96
C ARG A 78 -2.40 7.19 15.81
N THR A 79 -1.51 8.09 15.39
CA THR A 79 -1.80 9.53 15.27
C THR A 79 -2.52 9.88 13.97
N GLY A 80 -2.38 9.04 12.94
CA GLY A 80 -2.87 9.32 11.59
C GLY A 80 -1.91 10.17 10.75
N GLU A 81 -0.77 10.58 11.31
CA GLU A 81 0.26 11.33 10.58
C GLU A 81 0.92 10.46 9.51
N PHE A 82 1.17 11.05 8.35
CA PHE A 82 1.84 10.34 7.27
C PHE A 82 2.53 11.31 6.31
N SER A 83 3.55 10.81 5.62
CA SER A 83 4.21 11.53 4.55
C SER A 83 4.67 10.58 3.44
N CYS A 84 4.79 11.10 2.23
CA CYS A 84 5.38 10.38 1.11
C CYS A 84 6.21 11.34 0.27
N GLY A 85 7.48 11.00 0.03
CA GLY A 85 8.42 11.84 -0.73
C GLY A 85 8.12 12.00 -2.22
N CYS A 86 7.10 11.32 -2.76
CA CYS A 86 6.79 11.42 -4.19
C CYS A 86 6.09 12.74 -4.57
N PRO A 87 6.31 13.28 -5.79
CA PRO A 87 5.72 14.55 -6.23
C PRO A 87 4.17 14.58 -6.24
N HIS A 88 3.54 13.42 -6.37
CA HIS A 88 2.08 13.30 -6.42
C HIS A 88 1.40 13.31 -5.04
N HIS A 89 2.17 13.18 -3.96
CA HIS A 89 1.63 13.07 -2.60
C HIS A 89 0.86 14.34 -2.18
N LYS A 90 1.35 15.53 -2.57
CA LYS A 90 0.70 16.81 -2.26
C LYS A 90 -0.76 16.90 -2.75
N PHE A 91 -1.08 16.23 -3.85
CA PHE A 91 -2.42 16.22 -4.44
C PHE A 91 -3.25 15.01 -4.00
N ARG A 92 -2.62 13.84 -3.87
CA ARG A 92 -3.33 12.57 -3.61
C ARG A 92 -3.45 12.24 -2.13
N LYS A 93 -2.67 12.89 -1.25
CA LYS A 93 -2.69 12.67 0.20
C LYS A 93 -2.62 11.17 0.53
N ALA A 94 -3.57 10.64 1.30
CA ALA A 94 -3.64 9.23 1.70
C ALA A 94 -3.89 8.27 0.53
N LEU A 95 -4.42 8.76 -0.61
CA LEU A 95 -4.64 8.00 -1.84
C LEU A 95 -3.42 7.96 -2.77
N CYS A 96 -2.26 8.41 -2.29
CA CYS A 96 -0.98 8.23 -2.97
C CYS A 96 -0.69 6.73 -3.16
N LYS A 97 -0.22 6.33 -4.34
CA LYS A 97 0.11 4.92 -4.64
C LYS A 97 1.07 4.33 -3.60
N HIS A 98 2.11 5.07 -3.22
CA HIS A 98 3.12 4.57 -2.29
C HIS A 98 2.57 4.42 -0.88
N VAL A 99 1.70 5.34 -0.44
CA VAL A 99 1.00 5.22 0.85
C VAL A 99 0.13 3.97 0.85
N LEU A 100 -0.71 3.77 -0.17
CA LEU A 100 -1.58 2.61 -0.26
C LEU A 100 -0.79 1.28 -0.32
N LEU A 101 0.33 1.25 -1.05
CA LEU A 101 1.21 0.08 -1.10
C LEU A 101 1.86 -0.23 0.26
N VAL A 102 2.21 0.79 1.03
CA VAL A 102 2.82 0.64 2.36
C VAL A 102 1.78 0.22 3.40
N LEU A 103 0.54 0.69 3.29
CA LEU A 103 -0.57 0.17 4.09
C LEU A 103 -0.84 -1.31 3.79
N GLU A 104 -0.83 -1.70 2.52
CA GLU A 104 -0.96 -3.12 2.13
C GLU A 104 0.22 -3.95 2.65
N LEU A 105 1.44 -3.41 2.57
CA LEU A 105 2.63 -4.03 3.14
C LEU A 105 2.51 -4.20 4.66
N TYR A 106 2.01 -3.19 5.36
CA TYR A 106 1.78 -3.24 6.79
C TYR A 106 0.82 -4.38 7.16
N ILE A 107 -0.35 -4.47 6.51
CA ILE A 107 -1.29 -5.58 6.74
C ILE A 107 -0.65 -6.91 6.36
N PHE A 108 0.13 -6.94 5.27
CA PHE A 108 0.80 -8.15 4.83
C PHE A 108 1.71 -8.73 5.92
N LEU A 109 2.49 -7.86 6.58
CA LEU A 109 3.49 -8.21 7.60
C LEU A 109 2.89 -8.42 8.99
N THR A 110 1.95 -7.57 9.41
CA THR A 110 1.43 -7.56 10.79
C THR A 110 0.12 -8.32 10.96
N LYS A 111 -0.62 -8.55 9.86
CA LYS A 111 -2.01 -9.05 9.85
C LYS A 111 -3.02 -8.13 10.54
N ASP A 112 -2.65 -6.88 10.87
CA ASP A 112 -3.54 -5.93 11.53
C ASP A 112 -4.26 -5.05 10.49
N ARG A 113 -5.46 -5.49 10.13
CA ARG A 113 -6.36 -4.76 9.25
C ARG A 113 -6.98 -3.54 9.93
N SER A 114 -7.32 -3.66 11.22
CA SER A 114 -8.08 -2.66 11.98
C SER A 114 -7.40 -1.30 12.01
N LYS A 115 -6.09 -1.25 12.25
CA LYS A 115 -5.35 0.01 12.26
C LYS A 115 -5.32 0.73 10.92
N VAL A 116 -5.32 -0.03 9.83
CA VAL A 116 -5.38 0.55 8.48
C VAL A 116 -6.77 1.10 8.17
N VAL A 117 -7.84 0.43 8.62
CA VAL A 117 -9.21 0.96 8.53
C VAL A 117 -9.31 2.29 9.27
N GLU A 118 -8.85 2.34 10.52
CA GLU A 118 -8.89 3.55 11.34
C GLU A 118 -8.08 4.69 10.71
N PHE A 119 -6.86 4.40 10.26
CA PHE A 119 -6.00 5.36 9.56
C PHE A 119 -6.68 5.94 8.31
N LEU A 120 -7.25 5.08 7.46
CA LEU A 120 -7.90 5.49 6.22
C LEU A 120 -9.17 6.29 6.52
N TRP A 121 -9.98 5.87 7.49
CA TRP A 121 -11.17 6.61 7.90
C TRP A 121 -10.80 8.03 8.38
N LYS A 122 -9.81 8.16 9.27
CA LYS A 122 -9.32 9.47 9.76
C LYS A 122 -8.86 10.37 8.61
N ASN A 123 -8.12 9.83 7.66
CA ASN A 123 -7.45 10.63 6.61
C ASN A 123 -8.26 10.83 5.33
N LEU A 124 -9.41 10.17 5.19
CA LEU A 124 -10.30 10.31 4.03
C LEU A 124 -11.57 11.10 4.34
N ASN A 125 -12.01 11.16 5.60
CA ASN A 125 -13.17 11.95 5.99
C ASN A 125 -12.94 13.47 5.91
N TYR A 126 -11.69 13.94 5.81
CA TYR A 126 -11.37 15.34 5.50
C TYR A 126 -11.55 15.72 4.01
N LEU A 127 -11.99 14.79 3.16
CA LEU A 127 -12.29 15.03 1.74
C LEU A 127 -13.80 15.10 1.45
N LYS A 128 -14.64 14.96 2.47
CA LYS A 128 -16.08 15.28 2.44
C LYS A 128 -16.31 16.64 3.09
#